data_AF-A0A819X6U4-F1
#
_entry.id   AF-A0A819X6U4-F1
#
_cell.length_a   1.000
_cell.length_b   1.000
_cell.length_c   1.000
_cell.angle_alpha   90.00
_cell.angle_beta   90.00
_cell.angle_gamma   90.00
#
_symmetry.space_group_name_H-M   'P 1'
#
loop_
_entity.id
_entity.type
_entity.pdbx_description
1 polymer ?
#
loop_
_entity_poly.entity_id
_entity_poly.type
_entity_poly.pdbx_seq_one_letter_code
_entity_poly.pdbx_strand_id
1 'polypeptide(L)'
;MARRPLPSNNEQESNEENTDDSLDLYDDDCKRNGVDHRTIKGPPLEVLLNICPQPPYIKDMPHTPPNNWIFMIKPFKYNPSNLNREPVPINENNRYIDAWNEHHVRMPCSIHYTSRTGHLQWPIICQLLCHLKQKCDSHTATIEDLKIYSNEQRLYFMSTVLSNLCSLALNVDLICSRPPPLLRIKSNRSVTMSQRQAASLLACAFFCLFPYRSDQDKTSEYENFPNPNFNRLYQSGSLVKVQKLQCILHYFQCITEKMPIGVITFRRFALNRHYFPLWNESNVHLGDMNLTTNKKIEDVHGALQIDFANKYIGGGVLGSGCVQEEIRFSICPEMLVSLLVCEMMEKNECIFLIGCERYSSYKSYASSFEYAGDYKDDTPKDNWGRKWCHVVAMDAIFFRDPSIQYQMKAIERELLKAYTSFHPLGKGPNYEFPIVTGNWGCGAFNGDKQLKGKD
;
A
#
# COMPACT_ATOMS: atom_id res chain seq x y z
N MET A 1 -38.60 -0.41 -50.36
CA MET A 1 -37.45 0.32 -49.78
C MET A 1 -37.67 0.45 -48.27
N ALA A 2 -37.04 -0.41 -47.48
CA ALA A 2 -37.03 -0.32 -46.03
C ALA A 2 -35.68 -0.87 -45.54
N ARG A 3 -34.87 -0.01 -44.91
CA ARG A 3 -33.58 -0.37 -44.31
C ARG A 3 -33.83 -1.03 -42.95
N ARG A 4 -33.22 -2.20 -42.74
CA ARG A 4 -33.17 -2.90 -41.44
C ARG A 4 -32.13 -2.23 -40.52
N PRO A 5 -32.36 -2.16 -39.19
CA PRO A 5 -31.32 -1.79 -38.24
C PRO A 5 -30.41 -2.98 -37.89
N LEU A 6 -29.13 -2.68 -37.63
CA LEU A 6 -28.09 -3.59 -37.14
C LEU A 6 -28.25 -3.84 -35.62
N PRO A 7 -27.93 -5.05 -35.10
CA PRO A 7 -27.90 -5.31 -33.67
C PRO A 7 -26.58 -4.86 -33.02
N SER A 8 -26.70 -4.44 -31.76
CA SER A 8 -25.65 -4.01 -30.84
C SER A 8 -24.74 -5.15 -30.39
N ASN A 9 -23.41 -4.96 -30.50
CA ASN A 9 -22.42 -5.85 -29.90
C ASN A 9 -22.36 -5.64 -28.38
N ASN A 10 -22.86 -6.62 -27.63
CA ASN A 10 -22.47 -6.84 -26.23
C ASN A 10 -21.18 -7.69 -26.25
N GLU A 11 -20.05 -7.10 -25.89
CA GLU A 11 -18.84 -7.85 -25.57
C GLU A 11 -19.02 -8.49 -24.19
N GLN A 12 -19.27 -9.80 -24.17
CA GLN A 12 -19.10 -10.64 -23.00
C GLN A 12 -17.59 -10.87 -22.82
N GLU A 13 -17.00 -10.32 -21.76
CA GLU A 13 -15.69 -10.77 -21.28
C GLU A 13 -15.84 -12.21 -20.74
N SER A 14 -15.26 -13.16 -21.46
CA SER A 14 -15.17 -14.55 -21.04
C SER A 14 -14.16 -14.70 -19.91
N ASN A 15 -14.66 -15.12 -18.74
CA ASN A 15 -13.87 -15.65 -17.65
C ASN A 15 -13.34 -17.03 -18.06
N GLU A 16 -12.04 -17.15 -18.34
CA GLU A 16 -11.34 -18.43 -18.33
C GLU A 16 -10.57 -18.55 -17.01
N GLU A 17 -11.06 -19.44 -16.14
CA GLU A 17 -10.36 -19.94 -14.96
C GLU A 17 -9.14 -20.74 -15.42
N ASN A 18 -7.96 -20.13 -15.38
CA ASN A 18 -6.71 -20.88 -15.37
C ASN A 18 -6.27 -21.08 -13.92
N THR A 19 -6.53 -22.27 -13.40
CA THR A 19 -5.97 -22.78 -12.14
C THR A 19 -4.48 -23.03 -12.33
N ASP A 20 -3.64 -22.15 -11.80
CA ASP A 20 -2.18 -22.29 -11.80
C ASP A 20 -1.74 -23.11 -10.58
N ASP A 21 -1.78 -24.44 -10.71
CA ASP A 21 -1.28 -25.43 -9.74
C ASP A 21 0.25 -25.60 -9.79
N SER A 22 0.99 -24.69 -10.44
CA SER A 22 2.43 -24.88 -10.71
C SER A 22 3.37 -24.49 -9.56
N LEU A 23 2.87 -23.90 -8.47
CA LEU A 23 3.69 -23.54 -7.30
C LEU A 23 3.85 -24.68 -6.28
N ASP A 24 2.88 -25.59 -6.18
CA ASP A 24 2.95 -26.71 -5.21
C ASP A 24 3.81 -27.89 -5.72
N LEU A 25 4.07 -27.97 -7.04
CA LEU A 25 4.93 -29.02 -7.62
C LEU A 25 6.43 -28.75 -7.41
N TYR A 26 6.84 -27.55 -7.03
CA TYR A 26 8.26 -27.24 -6.78
C TYR A 26 8.75 -27.67 -5.39
N ASP A 27 7.86 -27.80 -4.41
CA ASP A 27 8.25 -28.15 -3.03
C ASP A 27 8.46 -29.67 -2.85
N ASP A 28 7.81 -30.50 -3.68
CA ASP A 28 7.92 -31.97 -3.62
C ASP A 28 9.05 -32.56 -4.48
N ASP A 29 9.43 -31.92 -5.59
CA ASP A 29 10.56 -32.39 -6.43
C ASP A 29 11.94 -32.01 -5.84
N CYS A 30 12.02 -30.94 -5.03
CA CYS A 30 13.25 -30.52 -4.37
C CYS A 30 13.69 -31.49 -3.25
N LYS A 31 12.76 -32.21 -2.61
CA LYS A 31 13.08 -33.20 -1.57
C LYS A 31 13.61 -34.53 -2.12
N ARG A 32 13.37 -34.84 -3.40
CA ARG A 32 13.74 -36.13 -4.00
C ARG A 32 15.16 -36.20 -4.55
N ASN A 33 15.80 -35.06 -4.87
CA ASN A 33 17.03 -35.06 -5.67
C ASN A 33 18.32 -34.65 -4.94
N GLY A 34 18.30 -34.41 -3.63
CA GLY A 34 19.54 -34.24 -2.84
C GLY A 34 20.51 -33.20 -3.41
N VAL A 35 20.00 -32.13 -4.01
CA VAL A 35 20.82 -31.09 -4.62
C VAL A 35 21.36 -30.20 -3.50
N ASP A 36 22.65 -30.35 -3.22
CA ASP A 36 23.41 -29.44 -2.36
C ASP A 36 23.31 -28.02 -2.93
N HIS A 37 22.53 -27.16 -2.28
CA HIS A 37 22.42 -25.73 -2.59
C HIS A 37 23.75 -25.07 -2.30
N ARG A 38 24.69 -25.17 -3.24
CA ARG A 38 25.87 -24.32 -3.28
C ARG A 38 25.36 -22.88 -3.28
N THR A 39 25.48 -22.22 -2.13
CA THR A 39 25.26 -20.79 -1.94
C THR A 39 26.33 -20.09 -2.78
N ILE A 40 26.03 -19.73 -4.02
CA ILE A 40 27.04 -19.21 -4.97
C ILE A 40 27.22 -17.69 -4.82
N LYS A 41 28.45 -17.33 -4.40
CA LYS A 41 29.29 -16.16 -4.77
C LYS A 41 28.74 -14.73 -4.70
N GLY A 42 28.19 -14.37 -3.55
CA GLY A 42 28.15 -12.98 -3.09
C GLY A 42 28.45 -12.91 -1.60
N PRO A 43 28.65 -11.70 -1.03
CA PRO A 43 28.69 -11.56 0.42
C PRO A 43 27.43 -12.15 1.06
N PRO A 44 27.53 -12.73 2.27
CA PRO A 44 26.37 -13.16 3.05
C PRO A 44 25.34 -12.05 3.19
N LEU A 45 24.05 -12.40 3.30
CA LEU A 45 22.96 -11.43 3.43
C LEU A 45 23.23 -10.44 4.57
N GLU A 46 23.76 -10.92 5.70
CA GLU A 46 24.10 -10.11 6.86
C GLU A 46 25.15 -9.04 6.55
N VAL A 47 26.12 -9.36 5.68
CA VAL A 47 27.14 -8.40 5.24
C VAL A 47 26.52 -7.30 4.39
N LEU A 48 25.59 -7.63 3.49
CA LEU A 48 24.87 -6.64 2.68
C LEU A 48 23.97 -5.75 3.54
N LEU A 49 23.29 -6.33 4.54
CA LEU A 49 22.43 -5.58 5.47
C LEU A 49 23.22 -4.64 6.39
N ASN A 50 24.46 -5.00 6.73
CA ASN A 50 25.35 -4.15 7.53
C ASN A 50 25.90 -2.93 6.79
N ILE A 51 25.70 -2.83 5.47
CA ILE A 51 26.04 -1.62 4.69
C ILE A 51 25.14 -0.45 5.11
N CYS A 52 23.88 -0.74 5.45
CA CYS A 52 22.95 0.29 5.89
C CYS A 52 23.33 0.74 7.31
N PRO A 53 23.45 2.05 7.60
CA PRO A 53 23.60 2.50 8.97
C PRO A 53 22.39 2.01 9.76
N GLN A 54 22.67 1.24 10.82
CA GLN A 54 21.65 0.85 11.79
C GLN A 54 20.87 2.11 12.23
N PRO A 55 19.54 2.04 12.42
CA PRO A 55 18.79 3.15 12.99
C PRO A 55 19.48 3.57 14.29
N PRO A 56 19.99 4.82 14.39
CA PRO A 56 19.09 5.96 14.52
C PRO A 56 19.55 7.22 13.76
N TYR A 57 20.25 7.13 12.63
CA TYR A 57 20.80 8.35 12.01
C TYR A 57 20.59 8.46 10.50
N ILE A 58 19.33 8.61 10.09
CA ILE A 58 19.02 9.40 8.88
C ILE A 58 19.32 10.86 9.26
N LYS A 59 20.54 11.32 8.92
CA LYS A 59 21.03 12.68 9.24
C LYS A 59 20.08 13.73 8.70
N ASP A 60 19.63 13.52 7.46
CA ASP A 60 18.75 14.40 6.72
C ASP A 60 17.99 13.60 5.65
N MET A 61 16.99 14.25 5.11
CA MET A 61 16.06 13.67 4.16
C MET A 61 16.74 13.34 2.84
N PRO A 62 16.40 12.21 2.16
CA PRO A 62 16.94 11.92 0.83
C PRO A 62 16.55 13.05 -0.14
N HIS A 63 17.50 13.97 -0.40
CA HIS A 63 17.59 15.05 -1.39
C HIS A 63 16.31 15.67 -1.96
N THR A 64 15.25 15.78 -1.17
CA THR A 64 13.99 16.37 -1.61
C THR A 64 13.90 17.77 -1.04
N PRO A 65 13.75 18.83 -1.87
CA PRO A 65 13.61 20.19 -1.38
C PRO A 65 12.53 20.28 -0.30
N PRO A 66 12.71 21.05 0.79
CA PRO A 66 11.74 21.14 1.88
C PRO A 66 10.30 21.42 1.41
N ASN A 67 10.14 22.21 0.35
CA ASN A 67 8.85 22.57 -0.25
C ASN A 67 8.07 21.37 -0.83
N ASN A 68 8.74 20.26 -1.07
CA ASN A 68 8.16 19.03 -1.60
C ASN A 68 7.69 18.08 -0.48
N TRP A 69 7.95 18.39 0.79
CA TRP A 69 7.48 17.64 1.95
C TRP A 69 6.29 18.31 2.63
N ILE A 70 5.21 17.56 2.78
CA ILE A 70 3.97 18.04 3.38
C ILE A 70 3.70 17.23 4.63
N PHE A 71 3.75 17.90 5.78
CA PHE A 71 3.54 17.26 7.07
C PHE A 71 2.12 17.46 7.56
N MET A 72 1.35 16.41 7.77
CA MET A 72 0.03 16.47 8.41
C MET A 72 0.12 16.65 9.94
N ILE A 73 1.33 16.53 10.46
CA ILE A 73 1.70 16.66 11.87
C ILE A 73 2.70 17.81 12.06
N LYS A 74 2.84 18.29 13.29
CA LYS A 74 3.93 19.18 13.68
C LYS A 74 5.28 18.46 13.58
N PRO A 75 6.41 19.20 13.50
CA PRO A 75 7.73 18.61 13.61
C PRO A 75 7.82 17.65 14.80
N PHE A 76 8.06 16.37 14.49
CA PHE A 76 8.09 15.30 15.47
C PHE A 76 9.50 14.71 15.51
N LYS A 77 10.02 14.55 16.73
CA LYS A 77 11.27 13.83 16.98
C LYS A 77 10.96 12.70 17.95
N TYR A 78 11.16 11.47 17.47
CA TYR A 78 11.02 10.28 18.29
C TYR A 78 12.11 10.28 19.37
N ASN A 79 11.71 9.95 20.60
CA ASN A 79 12.61 9.78 21.71
C ASN A 79 12.31 8.40 22.33
N PRO A 80 13.23 7.42 22.24
CA PRO A 80 13.01 6.10 22.81
C PRO A 80 12.81 6.14 24.34
N SER A 81 13.31 7.17 25.02
CA SER A 81 13.11 7.37 26.46
C SER A 81 11.74 7.99 26.83
N ASN A 82 10.96 8.48 25.85
CA ASN A 82 9.62 9.02 26.06
C ASN A 82 8.62 8.40 25.07
N LEU A 83 8.23 7.16 25.37
CA LEU A 83 7.36 6.34 24.52
C LEU A 83 5.91 6.86 24.40
N ASN A 84 5.50 7.80 25.26
CA ASN A 84 4.13 8.32 25.30
C ASN A 84 3.95 9.62 24.50
N ARG A 85 5.01 10.17 23.90
CA ARG A 85 4.90 11.41 23.14
C ARG A 85 4.22 11.15 21.78
N GLU A 86 2.98 11.62 21.65
CA GLU A 86 2.22 11.50 20.39
C GLU A 86 2.59 12.55 19.33
N PRO A 87 2.60 12.18 18.03
CA PRO A 87 2.65 13.16 16.96
C PRO A 87 1.35 13.99 16.93
N VAL A 88 1.50 15.30 17.05
CA VAL A 88 0.37 16.24 17.12
C VAL A 88 -0.01 16.71 15.71
N PRO A 89 -1.31 16.81 15.36
CA PRO A 89 -1.75 17.43 14.11
C PRO A 89 -1.18 18.84 13.92
N ILE A 90 -0.99 19.28 12.68
CA ILE A 90 -0.29 20.53 12.40
C ILE A 90 -1.04 21.79 12.90
N ASN A 91 -2.36 21.76 13.00
CA ASN A 91 -3.15 22.91 13.44
C ASN A 91 -3.42 22.89 14.95
N GLU A 92 -2.94 23.92 15.67
CA GLU A 92 -3.07 24.03 17.14
C GLU A 92 -4.47 24.43 17.61
N ASN A 93 -5.26 25.08 16.75
CA ASN A 93 -6.55 25.64 17.14
C ASN A 93 -7.69 24.60 17.15
N ASN A 94 -7.39 23.32 16.90
CA ASN A 94 -8.37 22.24 16.70
C ASN A 94 -9.46 22.58 15.66
N ARG A 95 -9.20 23.53 14.76
CA ARG A 95 -10.10 23.88 13.68
C ARG A 95 -9.65 23.15 12.42
N TYR A 96 -10.57 22.42 11.81
CA TYR A 96 -10.33 21.81 10.52
C TYR A 96 -10.16 22.89 9.44
N ILE A 97 -9.07 22.82 8.67
CA ILE A 97 -8.83 23.69 7.51
C ILE A 97 -9.23 22.88 6.28
N ASP A 98 -10.37 23.23 5.69
CA ASP A 98 -10.87 22.51 4.52
C ASP A 98 -10.13 22.89 3.23
N ALA A 99 -10.11 21.97 2.28
CA ALA A 99 -9.62 22.20 0.91
C ALA A 99 -10.36 21.28 -0.06
N TRP A 100 -11.22 21.88 -0.90
CA TRP A 100 -12.02 21.17 -1.89
C TRP A 100 -11.57 21.56 -3.30
N ASN A 101 -10.41 21.05 -3.70
CA ASN A 101 -9.78 21.33 -4.99
C ASN A 101 -9.04 20.11 -5.54
N GLU A 102 -8.56 20.20 -6.77
CA GLU A 102 -7.88 19.12 -7.48
C GLU A 102 -6.53 18.70 -6.87
N HIS A 103 -5.98 19.43 -5.89
CA HIS A 103 -4.68 19.12 -5.28
C HIS A 103 -4.79 18.38 -3.95
N HIS A 104 -5.99 18.23 -3.40
CA HIS A 104 -6.22 17.65 -2.09
C HIS A 104 -7.29 16.56 -2.15
N VAL A 105 -7.24 15.63 -1.19
CA VAL A 105 -8.29 14.65 -1.00
C VAL A 105 -9.60 15.38 -0.68
N ARG A 106 -10.67 15.06 -1.40
CA ARG A 106 -12.02 15.50 -1.04
C ARG A 106 -12.47 14.75 0.22
N MET A 107 -12.38 15.41 1.37
CA MET A 107 -12.69 14.80 2.66
C MET A 107 -14.20 14.70 2.88
N PRO A 108 -14.70 13.64 3.54
CA PRO A 108 -16.13 13.47 3.81
C PRO A 108 -16.70 14.56 4.72
N CYS A 109 -15.86 15.17 5.55
CA CYS A 109 -16.21 16.27 6.46
C CYS A 109 -16.21 17.66 5.81
N SER A 110 -15.96 17.76 4.50
CA SER A 110 -15.96 19.04 3.79
C SER A 110 -17.36 19.64 3.73
N ILE A 111 -17.43 20.96 3.90
CA ILE A 111 -18.66 21.74 3.70
C ILE A 111 -19.10 21.80 2.23
N HIS A 112 -18.24 21.36 1.32
CA HIS A 112 -18.53 21.32 -0.11
C HIS A 112 -19.08 19.96 -0.56
N TYR A 113 -19.12 18.95 0.33
CA TYR A 113 -19.69 17.66 -0.01
C TYR A 113 -21.22 17.68 0.10
N THR A 114 -21.89 17.84 -1.05
CA THR A 114 -23.35 17.89 -1.16
C THR A 114 -23.91 16.75 -2.02
N SER A 115 -25.16 16.36 -1.75
CA SER A 115 -25.93 15.48 -2.63
C SER A 115 -26.36 16.20 -3.90
N ARG A 116 -26.92 15.45 -4.86
CA ARG A 116 -27.51 16.00 -6.09
C ARG A 116 -28.60 17.04 -5.84
N THR A 117 -29.29 16.98 -4.70
CA THR A 117 -30.32 17.96 -4.30
C THR A 117 -29.76 19.11 -3.46
N GLY A 118 -28.44 19.19 -3.27
CA GLY A 118 -27.76 20.30 -2.59
C GLY A 118 -27.64 20.16 -1.06
N HIS A 119 -28.11 19.07 -0.46
CA HIS A 119 -27.96 18.86 0.99
C HIS A 119 -26.54 18.43 1.36
N LEU A 120 -25.98 19.06 2.40
CA LEU A 120 -24.70 18.66 3.01
C LEU A 120 -24.74 17.20 3.45
N GLN A 121 -23.73 16.44 3.04
CA GLN A 121 -23.66 15.00 3.35
C GLN A 121 -23.08 14.74 4.74
N TRP A 122 -22.13 15.55 5.20
CA TRP A 122 -21.45 15.29 6.47
C TRP A 122 -22.40 15.21 7.69
N PRO A 123 -23.40 16.11 7.89
CA PRO A 123 -24.34 15.98 8.99
C PRO A 123 -25.13 14.66 8.96
N ILE A 124 -25.49 14.18 7.76
CA ILE A 124 -26.22 12.92 7.56
C ILE A 124 -25.30 11.74 7.91
N ILE A 125 -24.05 11.76 7.41
CA ILE A 125 -23.04 10.75 7.73
C ILE A 125 -22.80 10.68 9.24
N CYS A 126 -22.66 11.83 9.91
CA CYS A 126 -22.51 11.89 11.36
C CYS A 126 -23.70 11.26 12.09
N GLN A 127 -24.93 11.55 11.66
CA GLN A 127 -26.12 10.93 12.25
C GLN A 127 -26.11 9.41 12.10
N LEU A 128 -25.78 8.90 10.91
CA LEU A 128 -25.69 7.47 10.63
C LEU A 128 -24.61 6.78 11.47
N LEU A 129 -23.41 7.36 11.55
CA LEU A 129 -22.30 6.84 12.35
C LEU A 129 -22.59 6.90 13.85
N CYS A 130 -23.21 7.99 14.34
CA CYS A 130 -23.65 8.10 15.73
C CYS A 130 -24.70 7.03 16.07
N HIS A 131 -25.68 6.80 15.19
CA HIS A 131 -26.68 5.75 15.37
C HIS A 131 -26.06 4.36 15.38
N LEU A 132 -25.14 4.09 14.44
CA LEU A 132 -24.39 2.82 14.40
C LEU A 132 -23.57 2.63 15.69
N LYS A 133 -22.86 3.67 16.13
CA LYS A 133 -22.10 3.66 17.39
C LYS A 133 -22.99 3.38 18.59
N GLN A 134 -24.14 4.04 18.71
CA GLN A 134 -25.11 3.79 19.79
C GLN A 134 -25.62 2.34 19.79
N LYS A 135 -25.88 1.76 18.60
CA LYS A 135 -26.24 0.34 18.48
C LYS A 135 -25.10 -0.59 18.92
N CYS A 136 -23.86 -0.24 18.59
CA CYS A 136 -22.68 -0.99 19.01
C CYS A 136 -22.51 -0.94 20.55
N ASP A 137 -22.55 0.26 21.13
CA ASP A 137 -22.38 0.48 22.57
C ASP A 137 -23.50 -0.21 23.38
N SER A 138 -24.73 -0.22 22.85
CA SER A 138 -25.88 -0.92 23.45
C SER A 138 -25.95 -2.42 23.15
N HIS A 139 -24.97 -2.98 22.42
CA HIS A 139 -24.94 -4.40 22.03
C HIS A 139 -26.17 -4.85 21.21
N THR A 140 -26.81 -3.91 20.50
CA THR A 140 -27.99 -4.18 19.64
C THR A 140 -27.64 -4.23 18.16
N ALA A 141 -26.39 -3.93 17.78
CA ALA A 141 -25.90 -4.09 16.42
C ALA A 141 -25.72 -5.59 16.08
N THR A 142 -26.26 -6.00 14.94
CA THR A 142 -26.08 -7.35 14.38
C THR A 142 -25.43 -7.24 13.01
N ILE A 143 -24.30 -7.92 12.79
CA ILE A 143 -23.74 -8.12 11.45
C ILE A 143 -23.72 -9.64 11.21
N GLU A 144 -24.67 -10.10 10.41
CA GLU A 144 -24.76 -11.51 10.02
C GLU A 144 -23.60 -11.92 9.10
N ASP A 145 -22.93 -10.95 8.47
CA ASP A 145 -21.91 -11.16 7.44
C ASP A 145 -20.49 -11.44 7.98
N LEU A 146 -20.22 -11.24 9.27
CA LEU A 146 -18.93 -11.61 9.89
C LEU A 146 -18.88 -13.08 10.33
N LYS A 147 -19.35 -13.99 9.47
CA LYS A 147 -19.44 -15.42 9.80
C LYS A 147 -18.10 -16.07 10.14
N ILE A 148 -17.00 -15.43 9.74
CA ILE A 148 -15.62 -15.79 10.07
C ILE A 148 -15.28 -15.80 11.56
N TYR A 149 -15.97 -15.01 12.36
CA TYR A 149 -15.70 -14.88 13.78
C TYR A 149 -16.62 -15.77 14.60
N SER A 150 -16.14 -16.23 15.75
CA SER A 150 -16.98 -16.82 16.79
C SER A 150 -18.01 -15.80 17.28
N ASN A 151 -19.07 -16.24 17.95
CA ASN A 151 -20.07 -15.32 18.49
C ASN A 151 -19.45 -14.28 19.43
N GLU A 152 -18.52 -14.70 20.30
CA GLU A 152 -17.78 -13.81 21.21
C GLU A 152 -16.92 -12.79 20.44
N GLN A 153 -16.19 -13.23 19.41
CA GLN A 153 -15.39 -12.35 18.57
C GLN A 153 -16.27 -11.34 17.80
N ARG A 154 -17.45 -11.75 17.32
CA ARG A 154 -18.41 -10.82 16.69
C ARG A 154 -18.91 -9.79 17.70
N LEU A 155 -19.26 -10.22 18.91
CA LEU A 155 -19.69 -9.34 20.00
C LEU A 155 -18.60 -8.31 20.35
N TYR A 156 -17.35 -8.76 20.50
CA TYR A 156 -16.22 -7.87 20.75
C TYR A 156 -15.99 -6.89 19.59
N PHE A 157 -16.02 -7.39 18.35
CA PHE A 157 -15.87 -6.55 17.17
C PHE A 157 -16.96 -5.47 17.10
N MET A 158 -18.23 -5.82 17.31
CA MET A 158 -19.32 -4.84 17.29
C MET A 158 -19.16 -3.81 18.42
N SER A 159 -19.10 -4.29 19.66
CA SER A 159 -19.15 -3.43 20.85
C SER A 159 -17.93 -2.52 20.98
N THR A 160 -16.75 -3.01 20.60
CA THR A 160 -15.48 -2.32 20.84
C THR A 160 -14.88 -1.79 19.54
N VAL A 161 -14.53 -2.68 18.60
CA VAL A 161 -13.77 -2.30 17.40
C VAL A 161 -14.58 -1.34 16.53
N LEU A 162 -15.80 -1.73 16.16
CA LEU A 162 -16.66 -0.94 15.27
C LEU A 162 -17.07 0.40 15.91
N SER A 163 -17.36 0.40 17.22
CA SER A 163 -17.64 1.63 17.98
C SER A 163 -16.46 2.62 17.96
N ASN A 164 -15.24 2.11 18.10
CA ASN A 164 -14.02 2.91 18.01
C ASN A 164 -13.74 3.37 16.57
N LEU A 165 -14.03 2.56 15.55
CA LEU A 165 -13.97 2.99 14.15
C LEU A 165 -14.94 4.12 13.84
N CYS A 166 -16.19 4.04 14.33
CA CYS A 166 -17.14 5.15 14.23
C CYS A 166 -16.56 6.41 14.86
N SER A 167 -15.91 6.29 16.03
CA SER A 167 -15.29 7.43 16.72
C SER A 167 -14.12 8.01 15.91
N LEU A 168 -13.26 7.18 15.31
CA LEU A 168 -12.19 7.62 14.43
C LEU A 168 -12.69 8.34 13.19
N ALA A 169 -13.77 7.85 12.56
CA ALA A 169 -14.38 8.47 11.39
C ALA A 169 -15.11 9.77 11.74
N LEU A 170 -15.88 9.81 12.83
CA LEU A 170 -16.61 10.99 13.31
C LEU A 170 -15.68 12.16 13.66
N ASN A 171 -14.48 11.87 14.16
CA ASN A 171 -13.49 12.88 14.55
C ASN A 171 -12.41 13.12 13.47
N VAL A 172 -12.67 12.75 12.21
CA VAL A 172 -11.67 12.86 11.14
C VAL A 172 -11.22 14.30 10.91
N ASP A 173 -12.09 15.29 11.11
CA ASP A 173 -11.80 16.71 10.99
C ASP A 173 -10.87 17.24 12.11
N LEU A 174 -10.97 16.66 13.31
CA LEU A 174 -10.08 16.95 14.44
C LEU A 174 -8.72 16.23 14.29
N ILE A 175 -8.73 14.96 13.88
CA ILE A 175 -7.54 14.12 13.76
C ILE A 175 -6.71 14.53 12.53
N CYS A 176 -7.37 14.64 11.38
CA CYS A 176 -6.81 15.14 10.13
C CYS A 176 -7.23 16.60 9.97
N SER A 177 -6.56 17.50 10.70
CA SER A 177 -6.88 18.94 10.78
C SER A 177 -6.81 19.71 9.44
N ARG A 178 -6.48 19.02 8.35
CA ARG A 178 -6.58 19.45 6.95
C ARG A 178 -6.65 18.21 6.05
N PRO A 179 -7.15 18.31 4.81
CA PRO A 179 -7.05 17.25 3.81
C PRO A 179 -5.61 16.83 3.50
N PRO A 180 -5.34 15.52 3.34
CA PRO A 180 -4.11 15.06 2.72
C PRO A 180 -3.97 15.61 1.28
N PRO A 181 -2.76 15.99 0.84
CA PRO A 181 -2.50 16.35 -0.55
C PRO A 181 -2.56 15.11 -1.45
N LEU A 182 -2.96 15.31 -2.71
CA LEU A 182 -2.83 14.29 -3.75
C LEU A 182 -1.41 14.29 -4.32
N LEU A 183 -0.80 13.12 -4.38
CA LEU A 183 0.49 12.86 -5.01
C LEU A 183 0.24 12.55 -6.49
N ARG A 184 0.13 13.61 -7.31
CA ARG A 184 -0.18 13.53 -8.74
C ARG A 184 1.01 13.19 -9.64
N ILE A 185 0.71 12.74 -10.86
CA ILE A 185 1.71 12.37 -11.87
C ILE A 185 2.64 13.56 -12.12
N LYS A 186 3.92 13.27 -12.39
CA LYS A 186 5.05 14.20 -12.58
C LYS A 186 5.43 14.98 -11.33
N SER A 187 4.86 14.70 -10.17
CA SER A 187 5.24 15.36 -8.92
C SER A 187 6.38 14.62 -8.21
N ASN A 188 7.25 15.37 -7.54
CA ASN A 188 8.19 14.83 -6.57
C ASN A 188 7.77 15.36 -5.20
N ARG A 189 6.85 14.66 -4.53
CA ARG A 189 6.23 15.13 -3.28
C ARG A 189 6.08 14.00 -2.28
N SER A 190 6.09 14.36 -1.01
CA SER A 190 5.88 13.45 0.10
C SER A 190 4.81 13.98 1.04
N VAL A 191 3.96 13.10 1.53
CA VAL A 191 3.04 13.37 2.64
C VAL A 191 3.44 12.53 3.84
N THR A 192 3.59 13.17 5.00
CA THR A 192 3.92 12.52 6.27
C THR A 192 2.81 12.75 7.27
N MET A 193 2.35 11.69 7.92
CA MET A 193 1.22 11.72 8.85
C MET A 193 1.44 10.76 10.02
N SER A 194 0.69 10.91 11.10
CA SER A 194 0.73 9.93 12.19
C SER A 194 -0.02 8.65 11.81
N GLN A 195 0.31 7.54 12.46
CA GLN A 195 -0.47 6.30 12.33
C GLN A 195 -1.93 6.50 12.78
N ARG A 196 -2.19 7.40 13.75
CA ARG A 196 -3.55 7.81 14.15
C ARG A 196 -4.32 8.53 13.03
N GLN A 197 -3.66 9.38 12.25
CA GLN A 197 -4.28 10.01 11.07
C GLN A 197 -4.59 8.97 10.00
N ALA A 198 -3.66 8.05 9.75
CA ALA A 198 -3.89 6.91 8.84
C ALA A 198 -5.08 6.05 9.29
N ALA A 199 -5.16 5.71 10.57
CA ALA A 199 -6.27 4.97 11.16
C ALA A 199 -7.63 5.65 10.95
N SER A 200 -7.70 6.98 11.15
CA SER A 200 -8.93 7.75 10.91
C SER A 200 -9.34 7.76 9.43
N LEU A 201 -8.37 7.94 8.51
CA LEU A 201 -8.62 7.86 7.07
C LEU A 201 -9.07 6.46 6.64
N LEU A 202 -8.48 5.40 7.20
CA LEU A 202 -8.87 4.02 6.92
C LEU A 202 -10.25 3.67 7.51
N ALA A 203 -10.62 4.23 8.66
CA ALA A 203 -11.98 4.12 9.18
C ALA A 203 -12.98 4.78 8.20
N CYS A 204 -12.67 5.94 7.63
CA CYS A 204 -13.49 6.55 6.58
C CYS A 204 -13.59 5.67 5.32
N ALA A 205 -12.49 5.06 4.88
CA ALA A 205 -12.47 4.12 3.76
C ALA A 205 -13.30 2.85 4.03
N PHE A 206 -13.21 2.31 5.25
CA PHE A 206 -13.98 1.16 5.70
C PHE A 206 -15.48 1.42 5.62
N PHE A 207 -15.92 2.61 6.04
CA PHE A 207 -17.33 3.03 5.89
C PHE A 207 -17.67 3.59 4.50
N CYS A 208 -16.75 3.52 3.53
CA CYS A 208 -16.93 3.98 2.15
C CYS A 208 -17.31 5.47 2.03
N LEU A 209 -16.73 6.33 2.87
CA LEU A 209 -17.14 7.73 3.00
C LEU A 209 -16.48 8.67 1.99
N PHE A 210 -15.43 8.23 1.28
CA PHE A 210 -14.74 9.15 0.36
C PHE A 210 -15.60 9.44 -0.87
N PRO A 211 -15.97 10.72 -1.12
CA PRO A 211 -16.89 11.12 -2.17
C PRO A 211 -16.26 10.96 -3.56
N TYR A 212 -17.07 10.60 -4.55
CA TYR A 212 -16.65 10.41 -5.96
C TYR A 212 -15.57 9.34 -6.16
N ARG A 213 -15.38 8.45 -5.17
CA ARG A 213 -14.40 7.35 -5.26
C ARG A 213 -15.03 5.97 -5.36
N SER A 214 -16.35 5.86 -5.27
CA SER A 214 -17.05 4.56 -5.29
C SER A 214 -17.43 4.07 -6.69
N ASP A 215 -17.50 4.96 -7.69
CA ASP A 215 -17.90 4.67 -9.06
C ASP A 215 -16.69 4.71 -10.00
N GLN A 216 -16.51 3.69 -10.84
CA GLN A 216 -15.47 3.64 -11.89
C GLN A 216 -15.92 4.33 -13.17
N ASP A 217 -16.49 5.52 -13.06
CA ASP A 217 -16.79 6.33 -14.22
C ASP A 217 -15.47 6.82 -14.83
N LYS A 218 -15.22 6.44 -16.10
CA LYS A 218 -14.04 6.84 -16.89
C LYS A 218 -13.99 8.34 -17.16
N THR A 219 -15.03 9.09 -16.81
CA THR A 219 -15.05 10.56 -16.89
C THR A 219 -14.88 11.24 -15.53
N SER A 220 -14.66 10.46 -14.46
CA SER A 220 -14.50 11.01 -13.11
C SER A 220 -13.13 11.66 -12.89
N GLU A 221 -13.10 12.67 -12.01
CA GLU A 221 -11.86 13.34 -11.57
C GLU A 221 -10.78 12.37 -11.03
N TYR A 222 -11.22 11.21 -10.55
CA TYR A 222 -10.38 10.20 -9.92
C TYR A 222 -10.14 8.97 -10.80
N GLU A 223 -10.38 9.04 -12.12
CA GLU A 223 -10.12 7.93 -13.06
C GLU A 223 -8.71 7.34 -12.91
N ASN A 224 -7.72 8.20 -12.69
CA ASN A 224 -6.32 7.81 -12.54
C ASN A 224 -5.92 7.43 -11.11
N PHE A 225 -6.86 7.36 -10.17
CA PHE A 225 -6.61 6.95 -8.79
C PHE A 225 -7.21 5.58 -8.48
N PRO A 226 -6.58 4.78 -7.62
CA PRO A 226 -7.23 3.61 -7.05
C PRO A 226 -8.52 3.99 -6.29
N ASN A 227 -9.48 3.06 -6.18
CA ASN A 227 -10.61 3.24 -5.27
C ASN A 227 -10.14 2.91 -3.83
N PRO A 228 -10.21 3.85 -2.87
CA PRO A 228 -9.85 3.61 -1.48
C PRO A 228 -11.01 3.05 -0.64
N ASN A 229 -12.27 3.16 -1.09
CA ASN A 229 -13.44 2.67 -0.36
C ASN A 229 -13.52 1.14 -0.44
N PHE A 230 -13.90 0.50 0.67
CA PHE A 230 -13.84 -0.96 0.81
C PHE A 230 -15.03 -1.70 0.19
N ASN A 231 -15.89 -1.00 -0.56
CA ASN A 231 -17.12 -1.56 -1.13
C ASN A 231 -16.88 -2.82 -1.98
N ARG A 232 -15.76 -2.89 -2.72
CA ARG A 232 -15.39 -4.07 -3.52
C ARG A 232 -14.92 -5.26 -2.68
N LEU A 233 -14.38 -5.00 -1.48
CA LEU A 233 -13.91 -6.04 -0.56
C LEU A 233 -15.09 -6.74 0.11
N TYR A 234 -16.17 -6.00 0.36
CA TYR A 234 -17.41 -6.51 0.97
C TYR A 234 -18.28 -7.32 0.00
N GLN A 235 -18.09 -7.18 -1.31
CA GLN A 235 -18.81 -7.97 -2.30
C GLN A 235 -18.43 -9.45 -2.18
N SER A 236 -19.45 -10.30 -2.06
CA SER A 236 -19.33 -11.76 -2.06
C SER A 236 -18.52 -12.26 -3.25
N GLY A 237 -17.73 -13.33 -3.06
CA GLY A 237 -17.21 -14.07 -4.23
C GLY A 237 -15.84 -14.72 -4.12
N SER A 238 -15.08 -14.59 -3.01
CA SER A 238 -13.87 -15.42 -2.85
C SER A 238 -13.42 -15.57 -1.39
N LEU A 239 -12.89 -16.75 -1.05
CA LEU A 239 -12.26 -17.01 0.26
C LEU A 239 -11.08 -16.07 0.50
N VAL A 240 -10.36 -15.72 -0.56
CA VAL A 240 -9.22 -14.80 -0.49
C VAL A 240 -9.63 -13.41 0.01
N LYS A 241 -10.78 -12.87 -0.43
CA LYS A 241 -11.30 -11.60 0.11
C LYS A 241 -11.56 -11.69 1.60
N VAL A 242 -12.04 -12.84 2.07
CA VAL A 242 -12.31 -13.10 3.49
C VAL A 242 -11.00 -13.07 4.29
N GLN A 243 -9.93 -13.69 3.79
CA GLN A 243 -8.62 -13.73 4.43
C GLN A 243 -7.96 -12.34 4.48
N LYS A 244 -8.09 -11.55 3.40
CA LYS A 244 -7.63 -10.14 3.39
C LYS A 244 -8.43 -9.28 4.37
N LEU A 245 -9.76 -9.45 4.41
CA LEU A 245 -10.61 -8.78 5.38
C LEU A 245 -10.18 -9.14 6.81
N GLN A 246 -9.88 -10.40 7.11
CA GLN A 246 -9.37 -10.80 8.43
C GLN A 246 -8.10 -10.04 8.83
N CYS A 247 -7.13 -9.86 7.93
CA CYS A 247 -5.93 -9.06 8.21
C CYS A 247 -6.26 -7.60 8.55
N ILE A 248 -7.18 -6.99 7.79
CA ILE A 248 -7.61 -5.60 7.97
C ILE A 248 -8.41 -5.44 9.27
N LEU A 249 -9.29 -6.37 9.60
CA LEU A 249 -10.05 -6.35 10.85
C LEU A 249 -9.13 -6.58 12.05
N HIS A 250 -8.11 -7.43 11.93
CA HIS A 250 -7.07 -7.61 12.94
C HIS A 250 -6.28 -6.30 13.19
N TYR A 251 -5.92 -5.57 12.13
CA TYR A 251 -5.34 -4.23 12.27
C TYR A 251 -6.26 -3.28 13.05
N PHE A 252 -7.54 -3.22 12.70
CA PHE A 252 -8.50 -2.38 13.41
C PHE A 252 -8.66 -2.80 14.87
N GLN A 253 -8.63 -4.09 15.18
CA GLN A 253 -8.57 -4.56 16.56
C GLN A 253 -7.32 -4.03 17.27
N CYS A 254 -6.13 -4.23 16.72
CA CYS A 254 -4.88 -3.80 17.32
C CYS A 254 -4.85 -2.30 17.65
N ILE A 255 -5.23 -1.43 16.70
CA ILE A 255 -5.17 0.02 16.91
C ILE A 255 -6.26 0.54 17.84
N THR A 256 -7.36 -0.20 18.02
CA THR A 256 -8.45 0.17 18.94
C THR A 256 -8.18 -0.30 20.36
N GLU A 257 -7.44 -1.40 20.53
CA GLU A 257 -6.86 -1.80 21.82
C GLU A 257 -5.75 -0.83 22.25
N LYS A 258 -4.84 -0.48 21.33
CA LYS A 258 -3.75 0.46 21.59
C LYS A 258 -3.38 1.22 20.32
N MET A 259 -3.73 2.50 20.28
CA MET A 259 -3.38 3.37 19.16
C MET A 259 -1.85 3.48 19.00
N PRO A 260 -1.29 3.15 17.83
CA PRO A 260 0.15 3.24 17.61
C PRO A 260 0.63 4.70 17.58
N ILE A 261 1.75 4.93 18.27
CA ILE A 261 2.37 6.25 18.43
C ILE A 261 3.58 6.37 17.49
N GLY A 262 3.31 6.43 16.19
CA GLY A 262 4.34 6.56 15.17
C GLY A 262 3.88 7.37 13.98
N VAL A 263 4.77 7.43 12.99
CA VAL A 263 4.65 8.27 11.80
C VAL A 263 4.83 7.39 10.58
N ILE A 264 4.14 7.75 9.49
CA ILE A 264 4.30 7.11 8.18
C ILE A 264 4.49 8.19 7.11
N THR A 265 5.17 7.83 6.03
CA THR A 265 5.36 8.70 4.87
C THR A 265 5.01 7.97 3.59
N PHE A 266 4.24 8.63 2.74
CA PHE A 266 4.06 8.29 1.33
C PHE A 266 4.84 9.29 0.48
N ARG A 267 5.74 8.81 -0.38
CA ARG A 267 6.54 9.68 -1.26
C ARG A 267 6.39 9.21 -2.70
N ARG A 268 5.93 10.11 -3.56
CA ARG A 268 6.02 9.94 -5.01
C ARG A 268 7.34 10.52 -5.50
N PHE A 269 8.04 9.74 -6.30
CA PHE A 269 9.27 10.16 -6.96
C PHE A 269 9.15 9.99 -8.47
N ALA A 270 9.50 11.03 -9.21
CA ALA A 270 9.55 11.05 -10.66
C ALA A 270 10.96 11.41 -11.11
N LEU A 271 11.65 10.47 -11.75
CA LEU A 271 13.00 10.70 -12.25
C LEU A 271 12.94 11.73 -13.38
N ASN A 272 13.73 12.79 -13.26
CA ASN A 272 13.82 13.78 -14.32
C ASN A 272 14.51 13.15 -15.55
N ARG A 273 13.98 13.40 -16.74
CA ARG A 273 14.54 12.96 -18.03
C ARG A 273 16.03 13.25 -18.22
N HIS A 274 16.54 14.34 -17.62
CA HIS A 274 17.95 14.70 -17.70
C HIS A 274 18.86 13.71 -16.94
N TYR A 275 18.31 12.91 -16.05
CA TYR A 275 19.00 11.86 -15.29
C TYR A 275 18.66 10.45 -15.79
N PHE A 276 18.04 10.31 -16.96
CA PHE A 276 17.82 9.00 -17.54
C PHE A 276 19.17 8.41 -17.95
N PRO A 277 19.47 7.17 -17.53
CA PRO A 277 20.73 6.53 -17.87
C PRO A 277 20.80 6.24 -19.38
N LEU A 278 21.98 6.50 -19.97
CA LEU A 278 22.34 6.04 -21.30
C LEU A 278 22.96 4.65 -21.15
N TRP A 279 22.12 3.61 -21.19
CA TRP A 279 22.52 2.24 -20.85
C TRP A 279 23.68 1.70 -21.70
N ASN A 280 23.71 2.05 -22.98
CA ASN A 280 24.76 1.70 -23.92
C ASN A 280 26.11 2.38 -23.67
N GLU A 281 26.13 3.46 -22.87
CA GLU A 281 27.33 4.22 -22.51
C GLU A 281 27.76 3.98 -21.05
N SER A 282 27.03 3.14 -20.32
CA SER A 282 27.31 2.88 -18.90
C SER A 282 28.55 2.01 -18.73
N ASN A 283 29.52 2.52 -17.96
CA ASN A 283 30.71 1.78 -17.52
C ASN A 283 30.64 1.35 -16.04
N VAL A 284 29.45 1.44 -15.43
CA VAL A 284 29.26 1.07 -14.01
C VAL A 284 29.33 -0.45 -13.86
N HIS A 285 30.16 -0.94 -12.93
CA HIS A 285 30.24 -2.36 -12.62
C HIS A 285 28.97 -2.84 -11.91
N LEU A 286 28.60 -4.10 -12.17
CA LEU A 286 27.53 -4.77 -11.44
C LEU A 286 27.88 -4.83 -9.94
N GLY A 287 26.90 -4.55 -9.09
CA GLY A 287 27.06 -4.61 -7.64
C GLY A 287 27.00 -6.03 -7.09
N ASP A 288 27.30 -6.17 -5.80
CA ASP A 288 27.18 -7.42 -5.08
C ASP A 288 25.72 -7.91 -5.01
N MET A 289 25.53 -9.23 -5.05
CA MET A 289 24.22 -9.86 -5.02
C MET A 289 24.24 -11.09 -4.11
N ASN A 290 23.17 -11.27 -3.32
CA ASN A 290 22.90 -12.49 -2.57
C ASN A 290 21.58 -13.10 -3.06
N LEU A 291 21.57 -14.40 -3.34
CA LEU A 291 20.37 -15.14 -3.71
C LEU A 291 19.96 -16.06 -2.55
N THR A 292 18.71 -15.96 -2.13
CA THR A 292 18.12 -16.82 -1.10
C THR A 292 16.72 -17.24 -1.50
N THR A 293 16.40 -18.51 -1.28
CA THR A 293 15.06 -19.09 -1.52
C THR A 293 14.25 -19.22 -0.24
N ASN A 294 14.87 -18.97 0.92
CA ASN A 294 14.31 -19.31 2.23
C ASN A 294 13.79 -18.10 3.01
N LYS A 295 13.72 -16.93 2.37
CA LYS A 295 13.21 -15.69 2.98
C LYS A 295 12.27 -14.97 2.03
N LYS A 296 11.21 -14.41 2.58
CA LYS A 296 10.31 -13.50 1.86
C LYS A 296 10.85 -12.08 1.94
N ILE A 297 10.43 -11.22 1.01
CA ILE A 297 10.88 -9.82 0.94
C ILE A 297 10.55 -9.07 2.23
N GLU A 298 9.35 -9.25 2.76
CA GLU A 298 8.85 -8.61 3.97
C GLU A 298 9.55 -9.04 5.26
N ASP A 299 10.24 -10.19 5.25
CA ASP A 299 10.96 -10.72 6.41
C ASP A 299 12.43 -10.24 6.45
N VAL A 300 12.87 -9.43 5.46
CA VAL A 300 14.22 -8.87 5.41
C VAL A 300 14.20 -7.40 5.85
N HIS A 301 14.51 -7.16 7.12
CA HIS A 301 14.61 -5.82 7.70
C HIS A 301 15.91 -5.11 7.30
N GLY A 302 15.93 -3.77 7.39
CA GLY A 302 17.12 -2.97 7.10
C GLY A 302 17.46 -2.81 5.61
N ALA A 303 16.52 -3.15 4.73
CA ALA A 303 16.67 -3.07 3.29
C ALA A 303 15.54 -2.24 2.65
N LEU A 304 15.75 -1.85 1.39
CA LEU A 304 14.69 -1.36 0.52
C LEU A 304 13.94 -2.57 -0.06
N GLN A 305 12.71 -2.77 0.41
CA GLN A 305 11.86 -3.89 0.02
C GLN A 305 11.03 -3.54 -1.23
N ILE A 306 11.09 -4.38 -2.26
CA ILE A 306 10.36 -4.11 -3.50
C ILE A 306 8.93 -4.66 -3.41
N ASP A 307 7.97 -3.80 -3.73
CA ASP A 307 6.58 -4.14 -4.00
C ASP A 307 6.37 -4.27 -5.52
N PHE A 308 5.95 -5.46 -5.96
CA PHE A 308 5.71 -5.82 -7.35
C PHE A 308 4.36 -5.27 -7.80
N ALA A 309 4.31 -3.94 -7.85
CA ALA A 309 3.07 -3.21 -7.87
C ALA A 309 2.33 -3.28 -9.21
N ASN A 310 1.03 -3.01 -9.17
CA ASN A 310 0.30 -2.46 -10.30
C ASN A 310 0.62 -0.96 -10.46
N LYS A 311 0.48 -0.41 -11.68
CA LYS A 311 0.64 1.04 -11.91
C LYS A 311 -0.34 1.86 -11.06
N TYR A 312 -1.52 1.29 -10.75
CA TYR A 312 -2.42 1.76 -9.70
C TYR A 312 -2.05 1.06 -8.40
N ILE A 313 -1.36 1.77 -7.51
CA ILE A 313 -0.82 1.19 -6.27
C ILE A 313 -1.88 0.46 -5.44
N GLY A 314 -1.50 -0.71 -4.92
CA GLY A 314 -2.35 -1.65 -4.20
C GLY A 314 -3.14 -2.60 -5.09
N GLY A 315 -3.10 -2.42 -6.42
CA GLY A 315 -3.67 -3.34 -7.40
C GLY A 315 -5.09 -3.79 -7.08
N GLY A 316 -5.27 -5.09 -6.91
CA GLY A 316 -6.53 -5.73 -6.58
C GLY A 316 -6.81 -5.92 -5.09
N VAL A 317 -6.14 -5.19 -4.17
CA VAL A 317 -6.19 -5.49 -2.73
C VAL A 317 -7.60 -5.41 -2.15
N LEU A 318 -8.40 -4.42 -2.57
CA LEU A 318 -9.81 -4.31 -2.20
C LEU A 318 -10.74 -5.11 -3.14
N GLY A 319 -10.19 -5.86 -4.10
CA GLY A 319 -10.91 -6.73 -5.03
C GLY A 319 -10.51 -8.20 -4.85
N SER A 320 -10.34 -8.93 -5.95
CA SER A 320 -9.97 -10.36 -5.92
C SER A 320 -8.47 -10.63 -6.04
N GLY A 321 -7.64 -9.61 -6.30
CA GLY A 321 -6.18 -9.76 -6.39
C GLY A 321 -5.59 -10.21 -5.05
N CYS A 322 -4.61 -11.12 -5.09
CA CYS A 322 -3.94 -11.64 -3.89
C CYS A 322 -2.56 -12.22 -4.19
N VAL A 323 -1.76 -11.49 -4.96
CA VAL A 323 -0.36 -11.83 -5.17
C VAL A 323 0.50 -10.97 -4.23
N GLN A 324 1.78 -10.82 -4.51
CA GLN A 324 2.74 -10.18 -3.61
C GLN A 324 2.33 -8.78 -3.13
N GLU A 325 1.85 -7.91 -4.03
CA GLU A 325 1.38 -6.55 -3.69
C GLU A 325 0.18 -6.59 -2.73
N GLU A 326 -0.89 -7.29 -3.10
CA GLU A 326 -2.11 -7.30 -2.27
C GLU A 326 -1.92 -8.01 -0.94
N ILE A 327 -1.09 -9.06 -0.89
CA ILE A 327 -0.70 -9.71 0.37
C ILE A 327 0.02 -8.70 1.25
N ARG A 328 0.99 -7.96 0.71
CA ARG A 328 1.75 -6.97 1.49
C ARG A 328 0.85 -5.87 2.06
N PHE A 329 -0.08 -5.35 1.25
CA PHE A 329 -1.04 -4.34 1.68
C PHE A 329 -2.06 -4.88 2.69
N SER A 330 -2.36 -6.17 2.66
CA SER A 330 -3.27 -6.81 3.63
C SER A 330 -2.60 -6.99 4.99
N ILE A 331 -1.33 -7.39 5.04
CA ILE A 331 -0.60 -7.56 6.31
C ILE A 331 -0.05 -6.26 6.91
N CYS A 332 0.09 -5.21 6.08
CA CYS A 332 0.47 -3.85 6.48
C CYS A 332 -0.63 -2.82 6.10
N PRO A 333 -1.83 -2.83 6.73
CA PRO A 333 -2.98 -2.05 6.23
C PRO A 333 -2.80 -0.53 6.16
N GLU A 334 -1.84 0.06 6.87
CA GLU A 334 -1.49 1.48 6.75
C GLU A 334 -1.11 1.86 5.31
N MET A 335 -0.58 0.91 4.52
CA MET A 335 -0.28 1.10 3.09
C MET A 335 -1.53 1.40 2.25
N LEU A 336 -2.73 0.98 2.70
CA LEU A 336 -3.99 1.26 2.00
C LEU A 336 -4.31 2.75 1.90
N VAL A 337 -3.72 3.60 2.76
CA VAL A 337 -3.85 5.06 2.62
C VAL A 337 -3.25 5.55 1.30
N SER A 338 -2.28 4.83 0.71
CA SER A 338 -1.73 5.19 -0.59
C SER A 338 -2.77 5.17 -1.72
N LEU A 339 -3.79 4.31 -1.65
CA LEU A 339 -4.92 4.28 -2.62
C LEU A 339 -5.69 5.60 -2.60
N LEU A 340 -5.73 6.28 -1.45
CA LEU A 340 -6.43 7.55 -1.29
C LEU A 340 -5.65 8.71 -1.91
N VAL A 341 -4.32 8.74 -1.71
CA VAL A 341 -3.47 9.91 -1.99
C VAL A 341 -2.64 9.81 -3.27
N CYS A 342 -2.37 8.62 -3.81
CA CYS A 342 -1.50 8.42 -4.96
C CYS A 342 -2.28 8.20 -6.26
N GLU A 343 -1.97 9.00 -7.29
CA GLU A 343 -2.41 8.73 -8.66
C GLU A 343 -1.57 7.59 -9.27
N MET A 344 -2.00 7.01 -10.40
CA MET A 344 -1.25 5.95 -11.09
C MET A 344 0.16 6.37 -11.49
N MET A 345 1.11 5.45 -11.50
CA MET A 345 2.53 5.70 -11.83
C MET A 345 2.78 5.73 -13.34
N GLU A 346 3.57 6.71 -13.79
CA GLU A 346 4.19 6.72 -15.11
C GLU A 346 5.47 5.86 -15.15
N LYS A 347 5.99 5.57 -16.35
CA LYS A 347 7.18 4.70 -16.54
C LYS A 347 8.44 5.14 -15.79
N ASN A 348 8.56 6.43 -15.47
CA ASN A 348 9.70 7.03 -14.76
C ASN A 348 9.34 7.45 -13.33
N GLU A 349 8.31 6.84 -12.74
CA GLU A 349 7.85 7.12 -11.39
C GLU A 349 7.86 5.89 -10.49
N CYS A 350 7.96 6.10 -9.18
CA CYS A 350 7.73 5.09 -8.16
C CYS A 350 7.08 5.73 -6.92
N ILE A 351 6.56 4.89 -6.02
CA ILE A 351 5.97 5.34 -4.76
C ILE A 351 6.65 4.62 -3.60
N PHE A 352 7.18 5.39 -2.65
CA PHE A 352 7.73 4.88 -1.41
C PHE A 352 6.67 4.89 -0.31
N LEU A 353 6.60 3.79 0.43
CA LEU A 353 5.80 3.58 1.64
C LEU A 353 6.78 3.37 2.79
N ILE A 354 6.92 4.38 3.65
CA ILE A 354 7.96 4.40 4.69
C ILE A 354 7.30 4.40 6.06
N GLY A 355 7.70 3.47 6.91
CA GLY A 355 7.25 3.41 8.31
C GLY A 355 5.96 2.67 8.56
N CYS A 356 5.32 2.09 7.53
CA CYS A 356 4.10 1.30 7.70
C CYS A 356 4.40 0.03 8.51
N GLU A 357 3.58 -0.23 9.51
CA GLU A 357 3.73 -1.36 10.44
C GLU A 357 3.06 -2.62 9.87
N ARG A 358 3.66 -3.79 10.15
CA ARG A 358 3.05 -5.10 9.86
C ARG A 358 2.23 -5.55 11.07
N TYR A 359 0.97 -5.93 10.83
CA TYR A 359 0.05 -6.35 11.88
C TYR A 359 -0.30 -7.83 11.82
N SER A 360 -0.20 -8.45 10.64
CA SER A 360 -0.64 -9.84 10.43
C SER A 360 0.47 -10.75 9.96
N SER A 361 0.45 -11.97 10.50
CA SER A 361 1.14 -13.14 9.96
C SER A 361 0.26 -13.80 8.90
N TYR A 362 0.86 -14.52 7.95
CA TYR A 362 0.10 -15.21 6.91
C TYR A 362 0.81 -16.49 6.43
N LYS A 363 0.05 -17.36 5.77
CA LYS A 363 0.53 -18.56 5.09
C LYS A 363 0.16 -18.53 3.61
N SER A 364 0.89 -19.32 2.84
CA SER A 364 0.61 -19.60 1.43
C SER A 364 0.57 -18.33 0.56
N TYR A 365 -0.02 -18.40 -0.64
CA TYR A 365 0.05 -17.33 -1.65
C TYR A 365 -1.16 -17.41 -2.61
N ALA A 366 -1.52 -16.32 -3.29
CA ALA A 366 -2.59 -16.33 -4.29
C ALA A 366 -3.92 -16.88 -3.76
N SER A 367 -4.50 -17.87 -4.45
CA SER A 367 -5.79 -18.48 -4.11
C SER A 367 -5.79 -19.18 -2.75
N SER A 368 -4.62 -19.61 -2.25
CA SER A 368 -4.47 -20.30 -0.97
C SER A 368 -4.03 -19.40 0.18
N PHE A 369 -3.89 -18.08 -0.05
CA PHE A 369 -3.53 -17.11 0.97
C PHE A 369 -4.42 -17.23 2.22
N GLU A 370 -3.79 -17.29 3.39
CA GLU A 370 -4.48 -17.47 4.67
C GLU A 370 -3.90 -16.52 5.73
N TYR A 371 -4.78 -15.81 6.42
CA TYR A 371 -4.43 -15.07 7.65
C TYR A 371 -3.99 -16.05 8.74
N ALA A 372 -2.81 -15.81 9.32
CA ALA A 372 -2.18 -16.73 10.26
C ALA A 372 -2.00 -16.14 11.67
N GLY A 373 -2.77 -15.11 12.01
CA GLY A 373 -2.75 -14.49 13.34
C GLY A 373 -1.94 -13.20 13.39
N ASP A 374 -1.70 -12.75 14.63
CA ASP A 374 -0.99 -11.52 14.94
C ASP A 374 0.48 -11.55 14.49
N TYR A 375 1.02 -10.38 14.19
CA TYR A 375 2.44 -10.17 13.99
C TYR A 375 2.94 -9.04 14.89
N LYS A 376 3.87 -9.36 15.80
CA LYS A 376 4.54 -8.36 16.61
C LYS A 376 5.71 -7.77 15.83
N ASP A 377 5.47 -6.60 15.26
CA ASP A 377 6.49 -5.88 14.52
C ASP A 377 7.47 -5.20 15.48
N ASP A 378 8.60 -5.87 15.73
CA ASP A 378 9.69 -5.33 16.56
C ASP A 378 10.67 -4.44 15.78
N THR A 379 10.34 -4.07 14.52
CA THR A 379 11.20 -3.18 13.74
C THR A 379 11.40 -1.86 14.50
N PRO A 380 12.66 -1.40 14.65
CA PRO A 380 12.96 -0.15 15.35
C PRO A 380 12.36 1.06 14.62
N LYS A 381 12.26 2.20 15.31
CA LYS A 381 11.82 3.46 14.73
C LYS A 381 13.01 4.36 14.41
N ASP A 382 12.90 5.15 13.35
CA ASP A 382 13.83 6.24 13.06
C ASP A 382 13.56 7.47 13.94
N ASN A 383 14.37 8.51 13.78
CA ASN A 383 14.25 9.77 14.53
C ASN A 383 12.92 10.50 14.29
N TRP A 384 12.15 10.12 13.27
CA TRP A 384 10.87 10.69 12.92
C TRP A 384 9.71 9.84 13.44
N GLY A 385 10.00 8.74 14.13
CA GLY A 385 9.00 7.83 14.68
C GLY A 385 8.40 6.87 13.67
N ARG A 386 9.03 6.74 12.50
CA ARG A 386 8.63 5.80 11.45
C ARG A 386 9.31 4.47 11.70
N LYS A 387 8.60 3.35 11.55
CA LYS A 387 9.25 2.02 11.53
C LYS A 387 10.38 2.01 10.49
N TRP A 388 11.49 1.35 10.79
CA TRP A 388 12.63 1.18 9.89
C TRP A 388 12.33 0.17 8.77
N CYS A 389 11.25 0.43 8.06
CA CYS A 389 10.71 -0.36 6.97
C CYS A 389 10.49 0.57 5.79
N HIS A 390 11.21 0.31 4.70
CA HIS A 390 11.15 1.09 3.47
C HIS A 390 10.67 0.18 2.35
N VAL A 391 9.46 0.42 1.86
CA VAL A 391 8.91 -0.29 0.70
C VAL A 391 8.85 0.65 -0.49
N VAL A 392 9.18 0.18 -1.68
CA VAL A 392 8.99 0.91 -2.93
C VAL A 392 8.13 0.11 -3.90
N ALA A 393 7.00 0.71 -4.28
CA ALA A 393 6.10 0.21 -5.29
C ALA A 393 6.61 0.59 -6.68
N MET A 394 6.80 -0.42 -7.53
CA MET A 394 7.20 -0.26 -8.92
C MET A 394 6.50 -1.26 -9.84
N ASP A 395 5.85 -0.76 -10.88
CA ASP A 395 5.03 -1.57 -11.78
C ASP A 395 5.81 -2.12 -12.97
N ALA A 396 5.70 -3.42 -13.23
CA ALA A 396 6.23 -4.07 -14.45
C ALA A 396 5.29 -3.86 -15.65
N ILE A 397 5.75 -4.17 -16.86
CA ILE A 397 4.84 -4.28 -18.02
C ILE A 397 4.08 -5.60 -17.92
N PHE A 398 2.77 -5.57 -18.17
CA PHE A 398 1.97 -6.77 -18.40
C PHE A 398 2.14 -7.22 -19.86
N PHE A 399 2.80 -8.37 -20.08
CA PHE A 399 3.05 -8.89 -21.42
C PHE A 399 1.96 -9.89 -21.85
N ARG A 400 1.02 -9.44 -22.69
CA ARG A 400 0.04 -10.34 -23.34
C ARG A 400 0.73 -11.32 -24.28
N ASP A 401 1.70 -10.83 -25.03
CA ASP A 401 2.61 -11.63 -25.85
C ASP A 401 3.99 -11.59 -25.20
N PRO A 402 4.45 -12.70 -24.60
CA PRO A 402 5.75 -12.78 -23.94
C PRO A 402 6.93 -12.47 -24.86
N SER A 403 6.82 -12.55 -26.19
CA SER A 403 7.95 -12.24 -27.09
C SER A 403 8.30 -10.74 -27.10
N ILE A 404 7.35 -9.87 -26.77
CA ILE A 404 7.53 -8.40 -26.78
C ILE A 404 8.56 -7.95 -25.75
N GLN A 405 8.74 -8.70 -24.65
CA GLN A 405 9.64 -8.31 -23.57
C GLN A 405 11.11 -8.23 -23.99
N TYR A 406 11.49 -8.94 -25.05
CA TYR A 406 12.86 -8.93 -25.60
C TYR A 406 13.12 -7.75 -26.55
N GLN A 407 12.10 -6.95 -26.86
CA GLN A 407 12.28 -5.73 -27.65
C GLN A 407 12.97 -4.66 -26.81
N MET A 408 13.94 -3.96 -27.40
CA MET A 408 14.73 -2.93 -26.70
C MET A 408 13.87 -1.88 -25.99
N LYS A 409 12.74 -1.46 -26.58
CA LYS A 409 11.81 -0.51 -25.95
C LYS A 409 11.22 -1.03 -24.63
N ALA A 410 10.92 -2.33 -24.56
CA ALA A 410 10.40 -2.95 -23.35
C ALA A 410 11.51 -3.08 -22.30
N ILE A 411 12.69 -3.56 -22.70
CA ILE A 411 13.88 -3.66 -21.85
C ILE A 411 14.23 -2.29 -21.23
N GLU A 412 14.34 -1.25 -22.05
CA GLU A 412 14.65 0.11 -21.60
C GLU A 412 13.60 0.68 -20.64
N ARG A 413 12.32 0.38 -20.84
CA ARG A 413 11.24 0.78 -19.93
C ARG A 413 11.44 0.13 -18.56
N GLU A 414 11.65 -1.19 -18.53
CA GLU A 414 11.82 -1.92 -17.28
C GLU A 414 13.08 -1.49 -16.54
N LEU A 415 14.18 -1.30 -17.26
CA LEU A 415 15.42 -0.74 -16.72
C LEU A 415 15.20 0.67 -16.14
N LEU A 416 14.48 1.54 -16.86
CA LEU A 416 14.16 2.89 -16.37
C LEU A 416 13.32 2.86 -15.10
N LYS A 417 12.30 1.99 -15.03
CA LYS A 417 11.46 1.82 -13.85
C LYS A 417 12.24 1.32 -12.65
N ALA A 418 13.08 0.30 -12.84
CA ALA A 418 13.96 -0.23 -11.81
C ALA A 418 14.96 0.82 -11.31
N TYR A 419 15.66 1.49 -12.24
CA TYR A 419 16.60 2.56 -11.90
C TYR A 419 15.92 3.71 -11.14
N THR A 420 14.75 4.14 -11.60
CA THR A 420 13.92 5.16 -10.92
C THR A 420 13.61 4.77 -9.48
N SER A 421 13.42 3.48 -9.19
CA SER A 421 13.00 2.99 -7.86
C SER A 421 14.19 2.78 -6.92
N PHE A 422 15.36 2.47 -7.46
CA PHE A 422 16.57 2.18 -6.68
C PHE A 422 17.42 3.44 -6.38
N HIS A 423 17.35 4.43 -7.27
CA HIS A 423 18.06 5.72 -7.17
C HIS A 423 17.61 6.72 -6.06
N PRO A 424 16.33 6.83 -5.62
CA PRO A 424 15.80 8.03 -4.93
C PRO A 424 16.23 8.24 -3.49
N LEU A 425 16.97 7.31 -2.90
CA LEU A 425 17.46 7.42 -1.52
C LEU A 425 18.77 8.22 -1.43
N GLY A 426 19.39 8.56 -2.56
CA GLY A 426 20.59 9.41 -2.64
C GLY A 426 21.87 8.60 -2.77
N LYS A 427 22.96 9.26 -3.19
CA LYS A 427 24.30 8.69 -3.22
C LYS A 427 25.11 9.26 -2.06
N GLY A 428 25.61 8.40 -1.20
CA GLY A 428 26.46 8.77 -0.06
C GLY A 428 26.47 7.68 1.02
N PRO A 429 27.51 7.63 1.87
CA PRO A 429 27.75 6.52 2.80
C PRO A 429 26.65 6.30 3.87
N ASN A 430 25.65 7.18 3.95
CA ASN A 430 24.57 7.12 4.93
C ASN A 430 23.20 6.74 4.34
N TYR A 431 23.10 6.51 3.02
CA TYR A 431 21.81 6.32 2.34
C TYR A 431 21.76 5.13 1.39
N GLU A 432 22.76 4.25 1.45
CA GLU A 432 22.78 3.01 0.69
C GLU A 432 21.97 1.95 1.44
N PHE A 433 20.79 1.63 0.90
CA PHE A 433 20.02 0.47 1.33
C PHE A 433 20.31 -0.68 0.36
N PRO A 434 20.60 -1.89 0.85
CA PRO A 434 20.51 -3.07 0.01
C PRO A 434 19.08 -3.22 -0.49
N ILE A 435 18.93 -3.73 -1.72
CA ILE A 435 17.63 -3.93 -2.37
C ILE A 435 17.25 -5.39 -2.16
N VAL A 436 16.06 -5.62 -1.62
CA VAL A 436 15.48 -6.96 -1.49
C VAL A 436 14.31 -7.07 -2.46
N THR A 437 14.51 -7.91 -3.47
CA THR A 437 13.60 -8.11 -4.60
C THR A 437 13.51 -9.60 -4.94
N GLY A 438 12.85 -9.92 -6.06
CA GLY A 438 12.69 -11.28 -6.58
C GLY A 438 12.14 -11.24 -8.00
N ASN A 439 11.22 -12.15 -8.31
CA ASN A 439 10.65 -12.35 -9.65
C ASN A 439 9.63 -11.26 -10.06
N TRP A 440 10.08 -10.00 -10.07
CA TRP A 440 9.28 -8.81 -10.38
C TRP A 440 8.64 -8.90 -11.77
N GLY A 441 7.31 -8.87 -11.81
CA GLY A 441 6.54 -8.92 -13.06
C GLY A 441 6.49 -10.29 -13.75
N CYS A 442 6.99 -11.36 -13.11
CA CYS A 442 7.13 -12.66 -13.77
C CYS A 442 5.97 -13.64 -13.52
N GLY A 443 5.13 -13.38 -12.53
CA GLY A 443 3.92 -14.17 -12.26
C GLY A 443 2.76 -13.71 -13.15
N ALA A 444 1.75 -13.07 -12.55
CA ALA A 444 0.56 -12.57 -13.24
C ALA A 444 0.83 -11.60 -14.43
N PHE A 445 2.08 -11.12 -14.60
CA PHE A 445 2.47 -10.17 -15.64
C PHE A 445 3.26 -10.80 -16.81
N ASN A 446 3.48 -12.12 -16.77
CA ASN A 446 4.10 -12.93 -17.83
C ASN A 446 5.52 -12.49 -18.24
N GLY A 447 6.26 -11.84 -17.33
CA GLY A 447 7.69 -11.57 -17.51
C GLY A 447 8.55 -12.82 -17.38
N ASP A 448 9.62 -12.86 -18.15
CA ASP A 448 10.67 -13.87 -18.07
C ASP A 448 11.60 -13.59 -16.88
N LYS A 449 11.80 -14.61 -16.04
CA LYS A 449 12.59 -14.50 -14.81
C LYS A 449 14.07 -14.22 -15.08
N GLN A 450 14.64 -14.82 -16.13
CA GLN A 450 16.05 -14.67 -16.48
C GLN A 450 16.34 -13.30 -17.09
N LEU A 451 15.40 -12.73 -17.84
CA LEU A 451 15.51 -11.37 -18.34
C LEU A 451 15.39 -10.34 -17.22
N LYS A 452 14.54 -10.61 -16.21
CA LYS A 452 14.32 -9.71 -15.06
C LYS A 452 15.35 -9.84 -13.95
N GLY A 453 16.02 -10.99 -13.84
CA GLY A 453 16.92 -11.30 -12.75
C GLY A 453 17.74 -12.55 -13.03
N LYS A 454 17.85 -13.43 -12.04
CA LYS A 454 18.60 -14.67 -12.15
C LYS A 454 17.74 -15.79 -11.55
N ASP A 455 17.51 -16.84 -12.33
CA ASP A 455 16.84 -18.08 -11.88
C ASP A 455 17.72 -18.87 -10.91
#